data_AF-A0A353B6N6-F1
#
_entry.id   AF-A0A353B6N6-F1
#
_cell.length_a   1.000
_cell.length_b   1.000
_cell.length_c   1.000
_cell.angle_alpha   90.00
_cell.angle_beta   90.00
_cell.angle_gamma   90.00
#
_symmetry.space_group_name_H-M   'P 1'
#
loop_
_entity.id
_entity.type
_entity.pdbx_description
1 polymer ?
#
loop_
_entity_poly.entity_id
_entity_poly.type
_entity_poly.pdbx_seq_one_letter_code
_entity_poly.pdbx_strand_id
1 'polypeptide(L)'
;MLCIVFTAVLGYVVSGWSWLDALYMVVITVSGVGYGEVKPVETYSLRWLTILLIVLGYAAAIYTVGGFAQMVIDGELRRVLGVRRMHKEIDRLDQHVVICGFGRMGKQLAESLARRGKPLVVVDRSVERVTKAREFGCLAIEGN
;
A
#
# COMPACT_ATOMS: atom_id res chain seq x y z
N MET A 1 1.07 -15.86 -7.97
CA MET A 1 0.31 -15.40 -9.16
C MET A 1 1.12 -15.54 -10.44
N LEU A 2 2.29 -14.89 -10.57
CA LEU A 2 3.11 -14.95 -11.81
C LEU A 2 3.48 -16.37 -12.25
N CYS A 3 3.91 -17.25 -11.34
CA CYS A 3 4.21 -18.64 -11.68
C CYS A 3 2.99 -19.40 -12.23
N ILE A 4 1.81 -19.19 -11.63
CA ILE A 4 0.55 -19.84 -12.06
C ILE A 4 0.20 -19.38 -13.48
N VAL A 5 0.27 -18.08 -13.73
CA VAL A 5 0.02 -17.49 -15.07
C VAL A 5 1.02 -18.06 -16.07
N PHE A 6 2.31 -18.09 -15.74
CA PHE A 6 3.35 -18.57 -16.64
C PHE A 6 3.17 -20.07 -16.98
N THR A 7 2.92 -20.91 -15.97
CA THR A 7 2.66 -22.34 -16.18
C THR A 7 1.40 -22.57 -17.01
N ALA A 8 0.33 -21.79 -16.78
CA ALA A 8 -0.90 -21.91 -17.56
C ALA A 8 -0.69 -21.49 -19.02
N VAL A 9 -0.05 -20.35 -19.27
CA VAL A 9 0.28 -19.88 -20.63
C VAL A 9 1.14 -20.92 -21.36
N LEU A 10 2.19 -21.44 -20.72
CA LEU A 10 3.01 -22.51 -21.31
C LEU A 10 2.19 -23.76 -21.62
N GLY A 11 1.30 -24.19 -20.73
CA GLY A 11 0.46 -25.36 -20.96
C GLY A 11 -0.47 -25.22 -22.17
N TYR A 12 -1.05 -24.04 -22.38
CA TYR A 12 -1.84 -23.74 -23.57
C TYR A 12 -0.98 -23.66 -24.84
N VAL A 13 0.19 -23.02 -24.79
CA VAL A 13 1.11 -22.92 -25.93
C VAL A 13 1.62 -24.29 -26.38
N VAL A 14 2.01 -25.16 -25.44
CA VAL A 14 2.43 -26.54 -25.73
C VAL A 14 1.29 -27.34 -26.38
N SER A 15 0.05 -26.96 -26.10
CA SER A 15 -1.15 -27.58 -26.69
C SER A 15 -1.55 -26.96 -28.04
N GLY A 16 -0.67 -26.17 -28.66
CA GLY A 16 -0.85 -25.62 -30.01
C GLY A 16 -1.55 -24.27 -30.06
N TRP A 17 -1.78 -23.61 -28.92
CA TRP A 17 -2.36 -22.27 -28.89
C TRP A 17 -1.29 -21.23 -29.21
N SER A 18 -1.68 -20.11 -29.84
CA SER A 18 -0.74 -19.01 -30.00
C SER A 18 -0.44 -18.40 -28.63
N TRP A 19 0.74 -17.82 -28.45
CA TRP A 19 1.12 -17.18 -27.19
C TRP A 19 0.11 -16.10 -26.76
N LEU A 20 -0.46 -15.39 -27.74
CA LEU A 20 -1.43 -14.34 -27.52
C LEU A 20 -2.78 -14.91 -27.09
N ASP A 21 -3.25 -15.98 -27.73
CA ASP A 21 -4.51 -16.65 -27.36
C ASP A 21 -4.42 -17.27 -25.95
N ALA A 22 -3.27 -17.89 -25.65
CA ALA A 22 -3.00 -18.48 -24.34
C ALA A 22 -2.98 -17.42 -23.24
N LEU A 23 -2.29 -16.30 -23.46
CA LEU A 23 -2.27 -15.18 -22.53
C LEU A 23 -3.67 -14.58 -22.37
N TYR A 24 -4.38 -14.36 -23.47
CA TYR A 24 -5.73 -13.81 -23.46
C TYR A 24 -6.69 -14.71 -22.67
N MET A 25 -6.66 -16.03 -22.88
CA MET A 25 -7.44 -17.00 -22.12
C MET A 25 -7.16 -16.91 -20.61
N VAL A 26 -5.89 -16.82 -20.22
CA VAL A 26 -5.51 -16.69 -18.82
C VAL A 26 -6.01 -15.38 -18.21
N VAL A 27 -5.89 -14.27 -18.94
CA VAL A 27 -6.33 -12.95 -18.48
C VAL A 27 -7.85 -12.88 -18.31
N ILE A 28 -8.65 -13.38 -19.27
CA ILE A 28 -10.12 -13.36 -19.15
C ILE A 28 -10.62 -14.27 -18.02
N THR A 29 -9.88 -15.36 -17.75
CA THR A 29 -10.22 -16.32 -16.68
C THR A 29 -9.89 -15.73 -15.31
N VAL A 30 -8.68 -15.21 -15.13
CA VAL A 30 -8.20 -14.68 -13.86
C VAL A 30 -8.86 -13.33 -13.51
N SER A 31 -9.28 -12.56 -14.51
CA SER A 31 -10.07 -11.34 -14.29
C SER A 31 -11.51 -11.61 -13.86
N GLY A 32 -12.01 -12.83 -14.03
CA GLY A 32 -13.40 -13.19 -13.74
C GLY A 32 -14.42 -12.70 -14.78
N VAL A 33 -13.96 -12.18 -15.93
CA VAL A 33 -14.85 -11.74 -17.01
C VAL A 33 -15.46 -12.93 -17.76
N GLY A 34 -14.65 -13.93 -18.11
CA GLY A 34 -15.13 -15.23 -18.58
C GLY A 34 -15.98 -15.21 -19.87
N TYR A 35 -15.50 -14.57 -20.95
CA TYR A 35 -16.19 -14.57 -22.25
C TYR A 35 -16.34 -15.95 -22.93
N GLY A 36 -15.75 -17.00 -22.35
CA GLY A 36 -15.73 -18.37 -22.88
C GLY A 36 -14.34 -18.84 -23.23
N GLU A 37 -14.25 -20.06 -23.79
CA GLU A 37 -12.98 -20.63 -24.27
C GLU A 37 -12.53 -19.92 -25.56
N VAL A 38 -11.31 -19.39 -25.57
CA VAL A 38 -10.73 -18.72 -26.76
C VAL A 38 -10.49 -19.70 -27.91
N LYS A 39 -10.12 -20.94 -27.56
CA LYS A 39 -9.99 -22.09 -28.45
C LYS A 39 -10.57 -23.32 -27.74
N PRO A 40 -11.07 -24.31 -28.48
CA PRO A 40 -11.70 -25.48 -27.87
C PRO A 40 -10.72 -26.24 -26.97
N VAL A 41 -11.15 -26.51 -25.74
CA VAL A 41 -10.40 -27.30 -24.76
C VAL A 41 -10.74 -28.79 -24.95
N GLU A 42 -10.15 -29.38 -25.99
CA GLU A 42 -10.50 -30.73 -26.45
C GLU A 42 -9.87 -31.87 -25.63
N THR A 43 -8.70 -31.63 -25.04
CA THR A 43 -7.95 -32.68 -24.31
C THR A 43 -8.23 -32.64 -22.81
N TYR A 44 -8.35 -33.82 -22.18
CA TYR A 44 -8.54 -33.95 -20.73
C TYR A 44 -7.45 -33.26 -19.89
N SER A 45 -6.19 -33.28 -20.34
CA SER A 45 -5.07 -32.57 -19.69
C SER A 45 -5.30 -31.06 -19.67
N LEU A 46 -5.78 -30.49 -20.78
CA LEU A 46 -6.06 -29.07 -20.91
C LEU A 46 -7.23 -28.66 -20.01
N ARG A 47 -8.29 -29.49 -19.92
CA ARG A 47 -9.41 -29.24 -19.01
C ARG A 47 -8.99 -29.18 -17.55
N TRP A 48 -8.15 -30.12 -17.11
CA TRP A 48 -7.60 -30.09 -15.75
C TRP A 48 -6.76 -28.85 -15.49
N LEU A 49 -5.94 -28.43 -16.47
CA LEU A 49 -5.18 -27.19 -16.39
C LEU A 49 -6.09 -25.96 -16.27
N THR A 50 -7.16 -25.88 -17.06
CA THR A 50 -8.14 -24.79 -16.99
C THR A 50 -8.84 -24.76 -15.64
N ILE A 51 -9.27 -25.90 -15.11
CA ILE A 51 -9.88 -25.99 -13.76
C ILE A 51 -8.89 -25.51 -12.69
N LEU A 52 -7.64 -25.96 -12.75
CA LEU A 52 -6.60 -25.54 -11.82
C LEU A 52 -6.36 -24.03 -11.89
N LEU A 53 -6.32 -23.48 -13.10
CA LEU A 53 -6.18 -22.05 -13.35
C LEU A 53 -7.35 -21.26 -12.78
N ILE A 54 -8.59 -21.73 -12.96
CA ILE A 54 -9.78 -21.08 -12.41
C ILE A 54 -9.67 -21.04 -10.88
N VAL A 55 -9.39 -22.17 -10.22
CA VAL A 55 -9.36 -22.21 -8.75
C VAL A 55 -8.16 -21.44 -8.19
N LEU A 56 -6.95 -21.79 -8.60
CA LEU A 56 -5.71 -21.22 -8.04
C LEU A 56 -5.41 -19.83 -8.58
N GLY A 57 -5.62 -19.61 -9.87
CA GLY A 57 -5.35 -18.33 -10.53
C GLY A 57 -6.30 -17.24 -10.03
N TYR A 58 -7.60 -17.52 -9.96
CA TYR A 58 -8.59 -16.56 -9.46
C TYR A 58 -8.40 -16.27 -7.97
N ALA A 59 -8.20 -17.30 -7.14
CA ALA A 59 -7.92 -17.10 -5.70
C ALA A 59 -6.65 -16.26 -5.48
N ALA A 60 -5.58 -16.54 -6.23
CA ALA A 60 -4.34 -15.75 -6.16
C ALA A 60 -4.55 -14.30 -6.61
N ALA A 61 -5.39 -14.06 -7.62
CA ALA A 61 -5.70 -12.70 -8.09
C ALA A 61 -6.50 -11.92 -7.05
N ILE A 62 -7.55 -12.50 -6.47
CA ILE A 62 -8.31 -11.88 -5.37
C ILE A 62 -7.37 -11.52 -4.21
N TYR A 63 -6.50 -12.44 -3.81
CA TYR A 63 -5.57 -12.20 -2.70
C TYR A 63 -4.57 -11.08 -3.03
N THR A 64 -4.05 -11.04 -4.25
CA THR A 64 -3.09 -10.01 -4.67
C THR A 64 -3.74 -8.64 -4.75
N VAL A 65 -4.92 -8.54 -5.37
CA VAL A 65 -5.68 -7.29 -5.49
C VAL A 65 -6.15 -6.80 -4.12
N GLY A 66 -6.69 -7.71 -3.29
CA GLY A 66 -7.12 -7.42 -1.93
C GLY A 66 -5.97 -6.95 -1.04
N GLY A 67 -4.81 -7.63 -1.09
CA GLY A 67 -3.61 -7.23 -0.36
C GLY A 67 -3.08 -5.86 -0.81
N PHE A 68 -3.08 -5.57 -2.11
CA PHE A 68 -2.70 -4.26 -2.63
C PHE A 68 -3.66 -3.15 -2.16
N ALA A 69 -4.98 -3.40 -2.23
CA ALA A 69 -5.97 -2.47 -1.71
C ALA A 69 -5.79 -2.21 -0.21
N GLN A 70 -5.51 -3.26 0.58
CA GLN A 70 -5.20 -3.12 2.01
C GLN A 70 -3.95 -2.28 2.26
N MET A 71 -2.87 -2.45 1.48
CA MET A 71 -1.67 -1.60 1.62
C MET A 71 -1.96 -0.11 1.39
N VAL A 72 -2.78 0.21 0.37
CA VAL A 72 -3.20 1.59 0.10
C VAL A 72 -4.03 2.15 1.26
N ILE A 73 -4.99 1.36 1.75
CA ILE A 73 -5.85 1.75 2.87
C ILE A 73 -5.04 1.94 4.16
N ASP A 74 -4.14 1.01 4.48
CA ASP A 74 -3.30 1.07 5.69
C ASP A 74 -2.35 2.27 5.67
N GLY A 75 -1.88 2.69 4.51
CA GLY A 75 -1.07 3.91 4.37
C GLY A 75 -1.82 5.15 4.87
N GLU A 76 -3.06 5.32 4.43
CA GLU A 76 -3.90 6.46 4.84
C GLU A 76 -4.39 6.30 6.29
N LEU A 77 -4.74 5.07 6.69
CA LEU A 77 -5.20 4.77 8.04
C LEU A 77 -4.11 5.01 9.09
N ARG A 78 -2.86 4.62 8.81
CA ARG A 78 -1.70 4.93 9.67
C ARG A 78 -1.48 6.42 9.81
N ARG A 79 -1.70 7.21 8.76
CA ARG A 79 -1.58 8.66 8.80
C ARG A 79 -2.61 9.28 9.74
N VAL A 80 -3.88 8.87 9.63
CA VAL A 80 -4.97 9.36 10.50
C VAL A 80 -4.79 8.91 11.94
N LEU A 81 -4.46 7.64 12.18
CA LEU A 81 -4.20 7.11 13.52
C LEU A 81 -2.96 7.76 14.15
N GLY A 82 -1.93 8.04 13.36
CA GLY A 82 -0.72 8.75 13.79
C GLY A 82 -1.04 10.14 14.35
N VAL A 83 -1.89 10.92 13.65
CA VAL A 83 -2.30 12.25 14.12
C VAL A 83 -3.10 12.17 15.43
N ARG A 84 -3.99 11.19 15.58
CA ARG A 84 -4.75 10.97 16.83
C ARG A 84 -3.85 10.58 17.99
N ARG A 85 -2.87 9.70 17.77
CA ARG A 85 -1.88 9.31 18.78
C ARG A 85 -1.04 10.50 19.21
N MET A 86 -0.59 11.31 18.26
CA MET A 86 0.18 12.52 18.51
C MET A 86 -0.61 13.53 19.37
N HIS A 87 -1.89 13.75 19.09
CA HIS A 87 -2.75 14.59 19.95
C HIS A 87 -2.82 14.04 21.37
N LYS A 88 -3.01 12.73 21.55
CA LYS A 88 -2.99 12.11 22.89
C LYS A 88 -1.64 12.24 23.59
N GLU A 89 -0.53 12.21 22.85
CA GLU A 89 0.81 12.43 23.43
C GLU A 89 0.96 13.89 23.86
N ILE A 90 0.50 14.85 23.06
CA ILE A 90 0.47 16.28 23.42
C ILE A 90 -0.41 16.53 24.66
N ASP A 91 -1.60 15.93 24.73
CA ASP A 91 -2.52 16.06 25.87
C ASP A 91 -1.92 15.52 27.19
N ARG A 92 -0.94 14.63 27.11
CA ARG A 92 -0.24 14.05 28.27
C ARG A 92 0.99 14.85 28.71
N LEU A 93 1.39 15.86 27.93
CA LEU A 93 2.57 16.66 28.24
C LEU A 93 2.26 17.75 29.25
N ASP A 94 2.81 17.63 30.45
CA ASP A 94 2.86 18.72 31.41
C ASP A 94 4.18 19.51 31.28
N GLN A 95 4.08 20.84 31.43
CA GLN A 95 5.22 21.78 31.37
C GLN A 95 6.09 21.69 30.10
N HIS A 96 5.47 21.53 28.94
CA HIS A 96 6.15 21.49 27.65
C HIS A 96 6.39 22.88 27.05
N VAL A 97 7.37 22.98 26.17
CA VAL A 97 7.68 24.21 25.42
C VAL A 97 6.96 24.21 24.09
N VAL A 98 6.21 25.27 23.77
CA VAL A 98 5.57 25.44 22.48
C VAL A 98 6.44 26.29 21.57
N ILE A 99 6.80 25.77 20.40
CA ILE A 99 7.57 26.49 19.37
C ILE A 99 6.62 26.89 18.24
N CYS A 100 6.32 28.17 18.14
CA CYS A 100 5.50 28.72 17.06
C CYS A 100 6.37 28.97 15.81
N GLY A 101 6.44 27.97 14.93
CA GLY A 101 7.07 28.02 13.63
C GLY A 101 8.29 27.10 13.50
N PHE A 102 8.31 26.26 12.46
CA PHE A 102 9.41 25.35 12.14
C PHE A 102 10.24 25.87 10.95
N GLY A 103 10.68 27.12 11.06
CA GLY A 103 11.66 27.72 10.16
C GLY A 103 13.10 27.34 10.52
N ARG A 104 14.08 28.09 10.00
CA ARG A 104 15.51 27.88 10.30
C ARG A 104 15.81 27.99 11.81
N MET A 105 15.39 29.09 12.45
CA MET A 105 15.57 29.27 13.89
C MET A 105 14.73 28.30 14.72
N GLY A 106 13.48 28.05 14.32
CA GLY A 106 12.58 27.11 14.99
C GLY A 106 13.16 25.69 15.05
N LYS A 107 13.77 25.22 13.94
CA LYS A 107 14.48 23.95 13.88
C LYS A 107 15.67 23.90 14.84
N GLN A 108 16.51 24.92 14.85
CA GLN A 108 17.66 24.98 15.77
C GLN A 108 17.23 25.01 17.24
N LEU A 109 16.15 25.72 17.55
CA LEU A 109 15.59 25.76 18.90
C LEU A 109 15.01 24.41 19.32
N ALA A 110 14.24 23.76 18.43
CA ALA A 110 13.70 22.43 18.65
C ALA A 110 14.83 21.42 18.91
N GLU A 111 15.90 21.47 18.13
CA GLU A 111 17.07 20.61 18.30
C GLU A 111 17.79 20.85 19.64
N SER A 112 17.99 22.11 20.01
CA SER A 112 18.61 22.47 21.30
C SER A 112 17.78 22.01 22.51
N LEU A 113 16.45 22.17 22.43
CA LEU A 113 15.54 21.72 23.49
C LEU A 113 15.40 20.20 23.56
N ALA A 114 15.37 19.53 22.41
CA ALA A 114 15.35 18.07 22.33
C ALA A 114 16.62 17.45 22.93
N ARG A 115 17.81 18.01 22.65
CA ARG A 115 19.07 17.58 23.26
C ARG A 115 19.10 17.75 24.79
N ARG A 116 18.32 18.70 25.31
CA ARG A 116 18.16 18.92 26.76
C ARG A 116 17.05 18.07 27.39
N GLY A 117 16.40 17.19 26.60
CA GLY A 117 15.33 16.32 27.08
C GLY A 117 14.05 17.06 27.50
N LYS A 118 13.88 18.33 27.08
CA LYS A 118 12.66 19.08 27.41
C LYS A 118 11.53 18.67 26.46
N PRO A 119 10.34 18.32 26.97
CA PRO A 119 9.19 18.07 26.13
C PRO A 119 8.82 19.32 25.35
N LEU A 120 8.58 19.18 24.05
CA LEU A 120 8.27 20.30 23.17
C LEU A 120 7.21 19.94 22.14
N VAL A 121 6.44 20.94 21.73
CA VAL A 121 5.43 20.85 20.68
C VAL A 121 5.65 21.98 19.68
N VAL A 122 5.66 21.67 18.40
CA VAL A 122 5.85 22.65 17.31
C VAL A 122 4.49 22.99 16.71
N VAL A 123 4.21 24.27 16.53
CA VAL A 123 2.98 24.77 15.89
C VAL A 123 3.38 25.64 14.71
N ASP A 124 2.96 25.29 13.49
CA ASP A 124 3.22 26.12 12.30
C ASP A 124 1.95 26.20 11.45
N ARG A 125 1.79 27.28 10.67
CA ARG A 125 0.66 27.46 9.74
C ARG A 125 0.87 26.70 8.43
N SER A 126 2.11 26.36 8.10
CA SER A 126 2.46 25.63 6.88
C SER A 126 2.47 24.13 7.14
N VAL A 127 1.56 23.39 6.49
CA VAL A 127 1.50 21.92 6.52
C VAL A 127 2.85 21.27 6.18
N GLU A 128 3.60 21.87 5.25
CA GLU A 128 4.94 21.40 4.84
C GLU A 128 5.95 21.49 5.98
N ARG A 129 5.92 22.58 6.75
CA ARG A 129 6.81 22.77 7.90
C ARG A 129 6.42 21.89 9.08
N VAL A 130 5.13 21.68 9.31
CA VAL A 130 4.63 20.72 10.30
C VAL A 130 5.08 19.30 9.94
N THR A 131 4.99 18.92 8.66
CA THR A 131 5.45 17.60 8.20
C THR A 131 6.96 17.42 8.43
N LYS A 132 7.77 18.42 8.10
CA LYS A 132 9.23 18.42 8.38
C LYS A 132 9.55 18.33 9.88
N ALA A 133 8.75 18.96 10.74
CA ALA A 133 8.91 18.87 12.19
C ALA A 133 8.61 17.45 12.70
N ARG A 134 7.58 16.79 12.15
CA ARG A 134 7.24 15.39 12.48
C ARG A 134 8.31 14.41 12.00
N GLU A 135 8.85 14.61 10.79
CA GLU A 135 9.97 13.82 10.26
C GLU A 135 11.24 13.98 11.12
N PHE A 136 11.43 15.16 11.71
CA PHE A 136 12.50 15.43 12.66
C PHE A 136 12.27 14.79 14.05
N GLY A 137 11.12 14.14 14.27
CA GLY A 137 10.76 13.46 15.52
C GLY A 137 10.11 14.34 16.57
N CYS A 138 9.72 15.58 16.23
CA CYS A 138 8.98 16.45 17.14
C CYS A 138 7.47 16.21 17.05
N LEU A 139 6.77 16.39 18.18
CA LEU A 139 5.32 16.54 18.17
C LEU A 139 4.98 17.87 17.48
N ALA A 140 4.17 17.83 16.42
CA ALA A 140 3.88 19.05 15.66
C ALA A 140 2.45 19.11 15.12
N ILE A 141 1.80 20.25 15.28
CA ILE A 141 0.42 20.51 14.86
C ILE A 141 0.35 21.73 13.95
N GLU A 142 -0.68 21.75 13.10
CA GLU A 142 -1.01 22.92 12.30
C GLU A 142 -1.77 23.91 13.19
N GLY A 143 -1.30 25.16 13.24
CA GLY A 143 -1.94 26.25 13.98
C GLY A 143 -2.54 27.29 13.06
N ASN A 144 -3.51 28.07 13.57
CA ASN A 144 -4.20 29.14 12.83
C ASN A 144 -3.40 30.46 12.76
#